data_AF-A0A950UFU9-F1
#
_entry.id   AF-A0A950UFU9-F1
#
_cell.length_a   1.000
_cell.length_b   1.000
_cell.length_c   1.000
_cell.angle_alpha   90.00
_cell.angle_beta   90.00
_cell.angle_gamma   90.00
#
_symmetry.space_group_name_H-M   'P 1'
#
loop_
_entity.id
_entity.type
_entity.pdbx_description
1 polymer ?
#
loop_
_entity_poly.entity_id
_entity_poly.type
_entity_poly.pdbx_seq_one_letter_code
_entity_poly.pdbx_strand_id
1 'polypeptide(L)'
;MTRTELTQKILSKKRLKRLSWKTIAGEIGGGSPVYITAALMGQMKLRREQAERAALLFDLAEEETLLLQEVPYRGALPTVAPTDPLI
;
A
#
# COMPACT_ATOMS: atom_id res chain seq x y z
N MET A 1 1.67 14.74 -3.43
CA MET A 1 2.46 13.75 -2.64
C MET A 1 2.97 12.63 -3.55
N THR A 2 4.15 12.04 -3.31
CA THR A 2 4.66 10.93 -4.13
C THR A 2 4.15 9.55 -3.67
N ARG A 3 4.13 8.56 -4.57
CA ARG A 3 3.70 7.18 -4.23
C ARG A 3 4.58 6.55 -3.14
N THR A 4 5.86 6.91 -3.13
CA THR A 4 6.84 6.46 -2.11
C THR A 4 6.53 7.08 -0.75
N GLU A 5 6.25 8.39 -0.69
CA GLU A 5 5.83 9.07 0.53
C GLU A 5 4.55 8.45 1.11
N LEU A 6 3.59 8.13 0.26
CA LEU A 6 2.34 7.46 0.67
C LEU A 6 2.60 6.09 1.27
N THR A 7 3.49 5.33 0.66
CA THR A 7 3.89 4.02 1.21
C THR A 7 4.52 4.16 2.59
N GLN A 8 5.41 5.15 2.80
CA GLN A 8 6.02 5.41 4.10
C GLN A 8 4.98 5.84 5.16
N LYS A 9 4.00 6.65 4.76
CA LYS A 9 2.88 7.05 5.63
C LYS A 9 2.04 5.84 6.03
N ILE A 10 1.67 4.97 5.09
CA ILE A 10 0.91 3.74 5.36
C ILE A 10 1.68 2.83 6.32
N LEU A 11 2.99 2.64 6.11
CA LEU A 11 3.84 1.84 7.01
C LEU A 11 3.89 2.44 8.42
N SER A 12 3.99 3.76 8.53
CA SER A 12 3.99 4.46 9.82
C SER A 12 2.66 4.28 10.55
N LYS A 13 1.53 4.45 9.85
CA LYS A 13 0.20 4.24 10.42
C LYS A 13 -0.06 2.79 10.79
N LYS A 14 0.39 1.83 9.98
CA LYS A 14 0.36 0.40 10.31
C LYS A 14 1.09 0.11 11.63
N ARG A 15 2.29 0.68 11.83
CA ARG A 15 3.08 0.53 13.06
C ARG A 15 2.37 1.13 14.27
N LEU A 16 1.83 2.35 14.13
CA LEU A 16 1.11 3.04 15.21
C LEU A 16 -0.18 2.31 15.61
N LYS A 17 -0.95 1.82 14.63
CA LYS A 17 -2.18 1.05 14.85
C LYS A 17 -1.93 -0.43 15.18
N ARG A 18 -0.67 -0.89 15.24
CA ARG A 18 -0.25 -2.29 15.48
C ARG A 18 -0.98 -3.31 14.57
N LEU A 19 -1.24 -2.93 13.33
CA LEU A 19 -1.98 -3.78 12.39
C LEU A 19 -1.07 -4.83 11.74
N SER A 20 -1.59 -6.05 11.61
CA SER A 20 -0.95 -7.10 10.82
C SER A 20 -1.36 -6.99 9.34
N TRP A 21 -0.51 -7.46 8.42
CA TRP A 21 -0.87 -7.51 6.99
C TRP A 21 -2.09 -8.41 6.72
N LYS A 22 -2.26 -9.47 7.52
CA LYS A 22 -3.44 -10.35 7.47
C LYS A 22 -4.71 -9.57 7.81
N THR A 23 -4.67 -8.77 8.87
CA THR A 23 -5.80 -7.92 9.28
C THR A 23 -6.10 -6.88 8.20
N ILE A 24 -5.08 -6.17 7.71
CA ILE A 24 -5.24 -5.16 6.66
C ILE A 24 -5.88 -5.75 5.39
N ALA A 25 -5.42 -6.92 4.96
CA ALA A 25 -5.99 -7.61 3.80
C ALA A 25 -7.44 -8.04 4.03
N GLY A 26 -7.78 -8.47 5.25
CA GLY A 26 -9.15 -8.81 5.63
C GLY A 26 -10.10 -7.61 5.63
N GLU A 27 -9.66 -6.49 6.21
CA GLU A 27 -10.44 -5.24 6.29
C GLU A 27 -10.68 -4.60 4.90
N ILE A 28 -9.64 -4.57 4.05
CA ILE A 28 -9.79 -4.02 2.70
C ILE A 28 -10.59 -4.99 1.81
N GLY A 29 -10.28 -6.28 1.86
CA GLY A 29 -10.98 -7.32 1.10
C GLY A 29 -10.90 -7.19 -0.42
N GLY A 30 -11.60 -8.09 -1.12
CA GLY A 30 -11.74 -8.06 -2.58
C GLY A 30 -10.47 -8.41 -3.39
N GLY A 31 -9.44 -8.96 -2.73
CA GLY A 31 -8.19 -9.38 -3.37
C GLY A 31 -7.38 -10.32 -2.48
N SER A 32 -6.31 -10.92 -3.03
CA SER A 32 -5.41 -11.74 -2.23
C SER A 32 -4.59 -10.88 -1.25
N PRO A 33 -4.18 -11.42 -0.09
CA PRO A 33 -3.34 -10.68 0.86
C PRO A 33 -2.06 -10.14 0.22
N VAL A 34 -1.44 -10.93 -0.68
CA VAL A 34 -0.24 -10.52 -1.42
C VAL A 34 -0.52 -9.32 -2.32
N TYR A 35 -1.65 -9.31 -3.03
CA TYR A 35 -2.05 -8.18 -3.89
C TYR A 35 -2.28 -6.91 -3.08
N ILE A 36 -3.03 -7.01 -1.97
CA ILE A 36 -3.33 -5.85 -1.11
C ILE A 36 -2.05 -5.30 -0.49
N THR A 37 -1.17 -6.17 0.02
CA THR A 37 0.13 -5.75 0.55
C THR A 37 0.99 -5.09 -0.54
N ALA A 38 1.10 -5.69 -1.73
CA ALA A 38 1.85 -5.10 -2.85
C ALA A 38 1.29 -3.73 -3.27
N ALA A 39 -0.04 -3.56 -3.27
CA ALA A 39 -0.68 -2.30 -3.60
C ALA A 39 -0.41 -1.21 -2.55
N LEU A 40 -0.44 -1.56 -1.27
CA LEU A 40 -0.09 -0.64 -0.18
C LEU A 40 1.42 -0.33 -0.14
N MET A 41 2.25 -1.23 -0.67
CA MET A 41 3.69 -1.02 -0.90
C MET A 41 4.01 -0.28 -2.20
N GLY A 42 3.00 0.26 -2.89
CA GLY A 42 3.20 1.08 -4.08
C GLY A 42 3.56 0.30 -5.35
N GLN A 43 3.49 -1.04 -5.35
CA GLN A 43 3.80 -1.86 -6.53
C GLN A 43 2.57 -2.17 -7.40
N MET A 44 1.37 -1.98 -6.85
CA MET A 44 0.08 -2.21 -7.52
C MET A 44 -0.88 -1.05 -7.26
N LYS A 45 -1.94 -0.97 -8.07
CA LYS A 45 -3.08 -0.08 -7.83
C LYS A 45 -4.17 -0.81 -7.07
N LEU A 46 -5.00 -0.07 -6.33
CA LEU A 46 -6.24 -0.56 -5.74
C LEU A 46 -7.44 -0.16 -6.61
N ARG A 47 -8.52 -0.94 -6.56
CA ARG A 47 -9.81 -0.48 -7.09
C ARG A 47 -10.41 0.57 -6.16
N ARG A 48 -11.34 1.39 -6.66
CA ARG A 48 -11.98 2.47 -5.89
C ARG A 48 -12.47 2.02 -4.50
N GLU A 49 -13.26 0.95 -4.44
CA GLU A 49 -13.79 0.40 -3.17
C GLU A 49 -12.67 -0.03 -2.20
N GLN A 50 -11.57 -0.56 -2.73
CA GLN A 50 -10.43 -0.99 -1.91
C GLN A 50 -9.62 0.22 -1.42
N ALA A 51 -9.47 1.24 -2.26
CA ALA A 51 -8.80 2.48 -1.90
C ALA A 51 -9.58 3.24 -0.83
N GLU A 52 -10.91 3.31 -0.92
CA GLU A 52 -11.78 3.89 0.10
C GLU A 52 -11.66 3.17 1.44
N ARG A 53 -11.69 1.83 1.44
CA ARG A 53 -11.46 1.04 2.67
C ARG A 53 -10.07 1.25 3.25
N ALA A 54 -9.04 1.31 2.39
CA ALA A 54 -7.68 1.63 2.83
C ALA A 54 -7.59 3.05 3.42
N ALA A 55 -8.30 4.01 2.83
CA ALA A 55 -8.36 5.38 3.31
C ALA A 55 -9.02 5.47 4.68
N LEU A 56 -10.12 4.74 4.90
CA LEU A 56 -10.75 4.63 6.22
C LEU A 56 -9.83 3.94 7.24
N LEU A 57 -9.19 2.83 6.87
CA LEU A 57 -8.32 2.08 7.77
C LEU A 57 -7.08 2.88 8.19
N PHE A 58 -6.52 3.66 7.27
CA PHE A 58 -5.31 4.44 7.48
C PHE A 58 -5.58 5.95 7.57
N ASP A 59 -6.80 6.41 7.78
CA ASP A 59 -7.19 7.84 7.83
C ASP A 59 -6.46 8.68 6.75
N LEU A 60 -6.54 8.24 5.50
CA LEU A 60 -5.87 8.89 4.37
C LEU A 60 -6.73 10.05 3.85
N ALA A 61 -6.07 11.07 3.32
CA ALA A 61 -6.73 12.18 2.62
C ALA A 61 -7.26 11.74 1.25
N GLU A 62 -8.11 12.57 0.66
CA GLU A 62 -8.71 12.29 -0.66
C GLU A 62 -7.63 12.15 -1.75
N GLU A 63 -6.65 13.06 -1.81
CA GLU A 63 -5.52 12.98 -2.75
C GLU A 63 -4.76 11.65 -2.63
N GLU A 64 -4.55 11.16 -1.41
CA GLU A 64 -3.85 9.90 -1.13
C GLU A 64 -4.66 8.68 -1.56
N THR A 65 -5.98 8.78 -1.48
CA THR A 65 -6.93 7.75 -1.90
C THR A 65 -6.99 7.66 -3.43
N LEU A 66 -6.92 8.78 -4.12
CA LEU A 66 -6.80 8.83 -5.57
C LEU A 66 -5.45 8.26 -6.02
N LEU A 67 -4.36 8.61 -5.32
CA LEU A 67 -3.03 8.10 -5.62
C LEU A 67 -2.89 6.57 -5.44
N LEU A 68 -3.72 5.95 -4.59
CA LEU A 68 -3.80 4.48 -4.47
C LEU A 68 -4.44 3.81 -5.70
N GLN A 69 -5.26 4.53 -6.45
CA GLN A 69 -5.97 4.01 -7.62
C GLN A 69 -5.17 4.17 -8.92
N GLU A 70 -4.15 5.03 -8.92
CA GLU A 70 -3.25 5.22 -10.04
C GLU A 70 -2.33 4.01 -10.25
N VAL A 71 -1.99 3.74 -11.51
CA VAL A 71 -1.00 2.70 -11.84
C VAL A 71 0.38 3.22 -11.44
N PRO A 72 1.07 2.61 -10.47
CA PRO A 72 2.37 3.10 -10.06
C PRO A 72 3.44 2.75 -11.08
N TYR A 73 4.52 3.54 -11.10
CA TYR A 73 5.77 3.09 -11.70
C TYR A 73 6.26 1.85 -10.95
N ARG A 74 6.52 0.76 -11.68
CA ARG A 74 6.92 -0.53 -11.12
C ARG A 74 8.42 -0.71 -11.21
N GLY A 75 9.01 -1.27 -10.16
CA GLY A 75 10.45 -1.39 -10.00
C GLY A 75 10.84 -0.94 -8.60
N ALA A 76 10.75 -1.86 -7.65
CA ALA A 76 11.09 -1.59 -6.25
C ALA A 76 12.60 -1.46 -6.00
N LEU A 77 13.43 -1.94 -6.93
CA LEU A 77 14.87 -2.02 -6.75
C LEU A 77 15.55 -0.74 -7.28
N PRO A 78 16.27 0.01 -6.43
CA PRO A 78 17.07 1.15 -6.87
C PRO A 78 18.30 0.72 -7.69
N THR A 79 18.70 -0.55 -7.60
CA THR A 79 19.82 -1.16 -8.32
C THR A 79 19.38 -2.45 -9.01
N VAL A 80 20.08 -2.84 -10.08
CA VAL A 80 19.74 -4.05 -10.86
C VAL A 80 19.85 -5.33 -10.00
N ALA A 81 20.70 -5.33 -8.97
CA ALA A 81 20.82 -6.42 -8.02
C ALA A 81 20.08 -6.09 -6.71
N PRO A 82 19.24 -7.00 -6.18
CA PRO A 82 18.70 -6.88 -4.84
C PRO A 82 19.81 -7.01 -3.81
N THR A 83 19.87 -6.05 -2.88
CA THR A 83 20.82 -6.06 -1.76
C THR A 83 20.22 -6.66 -0.49
N ASP A 84 18.89 -6.76 -0.42
CA ASP A 84 18.18 -7.42 0.67
C ASP A 84 18.07 -8.92 0.37
N PRO A 85 18.59 -9.80 1.23
CA PRO A 85 18.54 -11.26 1.01
C PRO A 85 17.14 -11.86 1.11
N LEU A 86 16.14 -11.09 1.58
CA LEU A 86 14.74 -11.50 1.70
C LEU A 86 13.86 -10.99 0.55
N ILE A 87 14.45 -10.36 -0.48
CA ILE A 87 13.76 -9.86 -1.69
C ILE A 87 14.20 -10.65 -2.91
#